data_AF-A0A3S5B0F1-F1
#
_entry.id   AF-A0A3S5B0F1-F1
#
_cell.length_a   1.000
_cell.length_b   1.000
_cell.length_c   1.000
_cell.angle_alpha   90.00
_cell.angle_beta   90.00
_cell.angle_gamma   90.00
#
_symmetry.space_group_name_H-M   'P 1'
#
loop_
_entity.id
_entity.type
_entity.pdbx_description
1 polymer ?
#
loop_
_entity_poly.entity_id
_entity_poly.type
_entity_poly.pdbx_seq_one_letter_code
_entity_poly.pdbx_strand_id
1 'polypeptide(L)'
;MNPIQTTDSSSSAPPSGSNSTANDPFVKWWTNFIKVASIPLALFFFTLVCLGVVLLCTICICILRSYCRYSRGQKRPKRPIKGLYLDEVPGLVDGVEIGSYGCLEYSLEYHMNKQELKVGLTQAMDLASRPGAGLLDPYVKVFLEMTPNEDASEELLLGKTTVTKKFKTSVQKQTNNPCWNEAFIFKLPYNTLKCTSVIMNIYDYDSIGLDNAIGRLRVD
;
A
#
# COMPACT_ATOMS: atom_id res chain seq x y z
N MET A 1 -34.93 -95.69 -29.40
CA MET A 1 -36.08 -96.01 -30.26
C MET A 1 -36.83 -94.70 -30.53
N ASN A 2 -36.99 -94.37 -31.80
CA ASN A 2 -37.49 -93.11 -32.42
C ASN A 2 -38.92 -92.67 -31.95
N PRO A 3 -39.46 -91.47 -32.31
CA PRO A 3 -39.10 -90.62 -33.46
C PRO A 3 -39.13 -89.08 -33.30
N ILE A 4 -38.56 -88.48 -34.35
CA ILE A 4 -38.65 -87.12 -34.88
C ILE A 4 -40.10 -86.76 -35.28
N GLN A 5 -40.54 -85.51 -35.05
CA GLN A 5 -41.39 -84.76 -35.99
C GLN A 5 -41.03 -83.27 -36.04
N THR A 6 -40.86 -82.82 -37.29
CA THR A 6 -40.63 -81.48 -37.83
C THR A 6 -41.93 -80.70 -38.05
N THR A 7 -41.89 -79.37 -37.88
CA THR A 7 -42.66 -78.28 -38.56
C THR A 7 -42.41 -76.98 -37.76
N ASP A 8 -42.33 -75.74 -38.23
CA ASP A 8 -42.12 -75.10 -39.53
C ASP A 8 -41.96 -73.59 -39.23
N SER A 9 -41.26 -72.88 -40.12
CA SER A 9 -41.49 -71.47 -40.50
C SER A 9 -41.14 -70.27 -39.59
N SER A 10 -40.31 -69.40 -40.19
CA SER A 10 -40.39 -67.92 -40.25
C SER A 10 -39.56 -67.04 -39.28
N SER A 11 -38.63 -66.31 -39.91
CA SER A 11 -38.13 -64.94 -39.67
C SER A 11 -38.76 -64.14 -38.51
N SER A 12 -38.02 -63.43 -37.66
CA SER A 12 -37.29 -62.19 -37.97
C SER A 12 -36.78 -61.56 -36.65
N ALA A 13 -35.75 -60.72 -36.75
CA ALA A 13 -35.06 -60.07 -35.62
C ALA A 13 -35.97 -59.23 -34.69
N PRO A 14 -35.65 -59.08 -33.38
CA PRO A 14 -36.17 -57.99 -32.58
C PRO A 14 -35.23 -56.77 -32.60
N PRO A 15 -35.79 -55.55 -32.48
CA PRO A 15 -35.10 -54.30 -32.74
C PRO A 15 -34.32 -53.78 -31.52
N SER A 16 -33.37 -52.91 -31.86
CA SER A 16 -32.65 -51.97 -31.02
C SER A 16 -33.55 -51.07 -30.17
N GLY A 17 -33.14 -50.83 -28.92
CA GLY A 17 -33.22 -49.53 -28.25
C GLY A 17 -34.43 -49.27 -27.36
N SER A 18 -34.26 -49.45 -26.04
CA SER A 18 -35.15 -48.85 -25.03
C SER A 18 -34.45 -47.65 -24.38
N ASN A 19 -34.92 -46.46 -24.77
CA ASN A 19 -34.51 -45.17 -24.20
C ASN A 19 -35.01 -45.02 -22.76
N SER A 20 -34.12 -45.21 -21.78
CA SER A 20 -34.37 -45.08 -20.34
C SER A 20 -34.43 -43.63 -19.83
N THR A 21 -34.24 -42.63 -20.69
CA THR A 21 -34.28 -41.20 -20.34
C THR A 21 -35.69 -40.60 -20.25
N ALA A 22 -36.73 -41.29 -20.70
CA ALA A 22 -38.11 -40.76 -20.74
C ALA A 22 -38.85 -40.77 -19.38
N ASN A 23 -38.30 -41.43 -18.36
CA ASN A 23 -38.95 -41.60 -17.05
C ASN A 23 -38.24 -40.93 -15.88
N ASP A 24 -37.19 -40.13 -16.15
CA ASP A 24 -36.51 -39.38 -15.10
C ASP A 24 -37.46 -38.31 -14.49
N PRO A 25 -37.73 -38.36 -13.17
CA PRO A 25 -38.56 -37.37 -12.48
C PRO A 25 -38.07 -35.94 -12.66
N PHE A 26 -36.76 -35.73 -12.79
CA PHE A 26 -36.16 -34.43 -13.06
C PHE A 26 -36.49 -33.94 -14.47
N VAL A 27 -36.40 -34.82 -15.48
CA VAL A 27 -36.76 -34.48 -16.87
C VAL A 27 -38.28 -34.21 -17.00
N LYS A 28 -39.13 -35.00 -16.33
CA LYS A 28 -40.59 -34.76 -16.29
C LYS A 28 -40.95 -33.47 -15.53
N TRP A 29 -40.22 -33.14 -14.48
CA TRP A 29 -40.37 -31.88 -13.76
C TRP A 29 -39.95 -30.69 -14.64
N TRP A 30 -38.79 -30.78 -15.28
CA TRP A 30 -38.23 -29.75 -16.16
C TRP A 30 -39.07 -29.49 -17.42
N THR A 31 -39.55 -30.54 -18.08
CA THR A 31 -40.41 -30.44 -19.29
C THR A 31 -41.78 -29.81 -19.00
N ASN A 32 -42.34 -29.98 -17.80
CA ASN A 32 -43.59 -29.31 -17.41
C ASN A 32 -43.40 -27.82 -17.11
N PHE A 33 -42.20 -27.41 -16.69
CA PHE A 33 -41.83 -25.98 -16.59
C PHE A 33 -41.56 -25.36 -17.96
N ILE A 34 -41.02 -26.12 -18.92
CA ILE A 34 -40.87 -25.71 -20.34
C ILE A 34 -42.15 -26.05 -21.14
N LYS A 35 -43.33 -25.76 -20.59
CA LYS A 35 -44.54 -25.54 -21.41
C LYS A 35 -44.60 -24.07 -21.80
N VAL A 36 -43.56 -23.59 -22.46
CA VAL A 36 -43.57 -22.24 -22.99
C VAL A 36 -44.34 -22.29 -24.32
N ALA A 37 -45.40 -21.49 -24.43
CA ALA A 37 -46.34 -21.51 -25.55
C ALA A 37 -45.68 -21.39 -26.94
N SER A 38 -44.43 -20.89 -27.01
CA SER A 38 -43.61 -20.90 -28.22
C SER A 38 -42.11 -20.90 -27.88
N ILE A 39 -41.32 -21.64 -28.64
CA ILE A 39 -39.84 -21.64 -28.60
C ILE A 39 -39.24 -20.22 -28.57
N PRO A 40 -39.69 -19.25 -29.38
CA PRO A 40 -39.17 -17.88 -29.32
C PRO A 40 -39.37 -17.21 -27.94
N LEU A 41 -40.47 -17.49 -27.25
CA LEU A 41 -40.72 -16.94 -25.92
C LEU A 41 -39.76 -17.56 -24.88
N ALA A 42 -39.42 -18.84 -25.04
CA ALA A 42 -38.47 -19.53 -24.16
C ALA A 42 -37.06 -18.98 -24.32
N LEU A 43 -36.63 -18.75 -25.57
CA LEU A 43 -35.36 -18.09 -25.88
C LEU A 43 -35.33 -16.67 -25.33
N PHE A 44 -36.45 -15.93 -25.42
CA PHE A 44 -36.56 -14.59 -24.84
C PHE A 44 -36.41 -14.57 -23.31
N PHE A 45 -37.03 -15.50 -22.59
CA PHE A 45 -36.84 -15.59 -21.15
C PHE A 45 -35.42 -16.02 -20.78
N PHE A 46 -34.83 -16.95 -21.54
CA PHE A 46 -33.45 -17.38 -21.32
C PHE A 46 -32.46 -16.22 -21.51
N THR A 47 -32.62 -15.41 -22.56
CA THR A 47 -31.76 -14.23 -22.78
C THR A 47 -31.93 -13.18 -21.68
N LEU A 48 -33.16 -12.94 -21.21
CA LEU A 48 -33.41 -12.04 -20.07
C LEU A 48 -32.74 -12.52 -18.78
N VAL A 49 -32.83 -13.81 -18.48
CA VAL A 49 -32.16 -14.40 -17.31
C VAL A 49 -30.64 -14.29 -17.45
N CYS A 50 -30.09 -14.57 -18.62
CA CYS A 50 -28.65 -14.42 -18.88
C CYS A 50 -28.18 -12.98 -18.69
N LEU A 51 -28.92 -12.00 -19.22
CA LEU A 51 -28.63 -10.57 -19.03
C LEU A 51 -28.69 -10.17 -17.55
N GLY A 52 -29.68 -10.66 -16.81
CA GLY A 52 -29.80 -10.44 -15.37
C GLY A 52 -28.62 -11.01 -14.57
N VAL A 53 -28.15 -12.21 -14.91
CA VAL A 53 -26.98 -12.83 -14.28
C VAL A 53 -25.71 -12.06 -14.60
N VAL A 54 -25.51 -11.63 -15.85
CA VAL A 54 -24.34 -10.80 -16.23
C VAL A 54 -24.36 -9.46 -15.49
N LEU A 55 -25.52 -8.80 -15.39
CA LEU A 55 -25.66 -7.57 -14.61
C LEU A 55 -25.36 -7.79 -13.13
N LEU A 56 -25.86 -8.89 -12.54
CA LEU A 56 -25.56 -9.23 -11.15
C LEU A 56 -24.06 -9.48 -10.95
N CYS A 57 -23.43 -10.28 -11.81
CA CYS A 57 -21.99 -10.56 -11.75
C CYS A 57 -21.15 -9.30 -11.91
N THR A 58 -21.51 -8.40 -12.83
CA THR A 58 -20.81 -7.12 -13.01
C THR A 58 -20.97 -6.21 -11.80
N ILE A 59 -22.17 -6.12 -11.20
CA ILE A 59 -22.41 -5.39 -9.94
C ILE A 59 -21.59 -6.02 -8.80
N CYS A 60 -21.60 -7.35 -8.66
CA CYS A 60 -20.79 -8.06 -7.67
C CYS A 60 -19.29 -7.79 -7.86
N ILE A 61 -18.79 -7.81 -9.09
CA ILE A 61 -17.39 -7.48 -9.41
C ILE A 61 -17.11 -6.00 -9.11
N CYS A 62 -18.02 -5.08 -9.41
CA CYS A 62 -17.89 -3.66 -9.09
C CYS A 62 -17.85 -3.42 -7.57
N ILE A 63 -18.70 -4.13 -6.80
CA ILE A 63 -18.73 -4.08 -5.33
C ILE A 63 -17.47 -4.74 -4.75
N LEU A 64 -17.03 -5.88 -5.29
CA LEU A 64 -15.79 -6.53 -4.88
C LEU A 64 -14.58 -5.64 -5.20
N ARG A 65 -14.55 -4.98 -6.34
CA ARG A 65 -13.50 -4.03 -6.72
C ARG A 65 -13.56 -2.75 -5.88
N SER A 66 -14.74 -2.25 -5.55
CA SER A 66 -14.90 -1.07 -4.68
C SER A 66 -14.53 -1.41 -3.24
N TYR A 67 -14.92 -2.59 -2.74
CA TYR A 67 -14.52 -3.13 -1.44
C TYR A 67 -13.02 -3.45 -1.38
N CYS A 68 -12.46 -4.06 -2.43
CA CYS A 68 -11.02 -4.27 -2.55
C CYS A 68 -10.27 -2.94 -2.71
N ARG A 69 -10.81 -1.94 -3.40
CA ARG A 69 -10.24 -0.57 -3.45
C ARG A 69 -10.38 0.15 -2.12
N TYR A 70 -11.43 -0.09 -1.36
CA TYR A 70 -11.60 0.45 -0.01
C TYR A 70 -10.55 -0.17 0.94
N SER A 71 -10.38 -1.49 0.88
CA SER A 71 -9.37 -2.24 1.64
C SER A 71 -7.94 -1.88 1.22
N ARG A 72 -7.66 -1.68 -0.08
CA ARG A 72 -6.34 -1.26 -0.59
C ARG A 72 -6.11 0.26 -0.55
N GLY A 73 -7.15 1.06 -0.33
CA GLY A 73 -7.18 2.51 -0.53
C GLY A 73 -7.33 3.35 0.73
N GLN A 74 -7.48 2.74 1.91
CA GLN A 74 -7.24 3.44 3.18
C GLN A 74 -5.77 3.35 3.61
N LYS A 75 -4.82 3.67 2.74
CA LYS A 75 -3.68 4.45 3.24
C LYS A 75 -4.24 5.85 3.46
N ARG A 76 -4.70 6.10 4.70
CA ARG A 76 -5.16 7.42 5.16
C ARG A 76 -4.18 8.46 4.59
N PRO A 77 -4.63 9.61 4.06
CA PRO A 77 -3.70 10.68 3.70
C PRO A 77 -2.84 10.90 4.94
N LYS A 78 -1.54 10.56 4.85
CA LYS A 78 -0.61 10.75 5.96
C LYS A 78 -0.66 12.25 6.21
N ARG A 79 -1.37 12.66 7.27
CA ARG A 79 -1.31 14.05 7.72
C ARG A 79 0.19 14.34 7.85
N PRO A 80 0.71 15.43 7.26
CA PRO A 80 2.10 15.77 7.45
C PRO A 80 2.30 15.83 8.96
N ILE A 81 3.14 14.93 9.48
CA ILE A 81 3.54 14.97 10.88
C ILE A 81 4.16 16.36 11.03
N LYS A 82 3.44 17.26 11.73
CA LYS A 82 4.02 18.52 12.22
C LYS A 82 5.28 18.10 12.96
N GLY A 83 6.40 18.76 12.72
CA GLY A 83 7.72 18.30 13.17
C GLY A 83 7.67 17.98 14.66
N LEU A 84 7.52 16.70 14.98
CA LEU A 84 7.39 16.21 16.35
C LEU A 84 8.69 16.61 17.04
N TYR A 85 8.55 17.43 18.08
CA TYR A 85 9.67 17.79 18.93
C TYR A 85 10.02 16.58 19.81
N LEU A 86 11.22 16.60 20.41
CA LEU A 86 11.79 15.48 21.19
C LEU A 86 10.83 15.01 22.31
N ASP A 87 10.02 15.93 22.82
CA ASP A 87 8.97 15.82 23.84
C ASP A 87 7.63 15.26 23.32
N GLU A 88 7.41 15.14 22.01
CA GLU A 88 6.12 14.74 21.43
C GLU A 88 6.14 13.32 20.82
N VAL A 89 7.23 12.56 20.95
CA VAL A 89 7.31 11.17 20.44
C VAL A 89 6.38 10.27 21.26
N PRO A 90 5.30 9.70 20.67
CA PRO A 90 4.35 8.89 21.43
C PRO A 90 5.05 7.61 21.90
N GLY A 91 5.18 7.43 23.21
CA GLY A 91 5.87 6.30 23.85
C GLY A 91 7.16 6.67 24.58
N LEU A 92 7.57 7.95 24.58
CA LEU A 92 8.63 8.44 25.47
C LEU A 92 8.06 8.66 26.88
N VAL A 93 8.62 7.96 27.86
CA VAL A 93 8.44 8.28 29.27
C VAL A 93 9.18 9.60 29.53
N ASP A 94 8.54 10.54 30.23
CA ASP A 94 9.18 11.79 30.67
C ASP A 94 10.52 11.48 31.37
N GLY A 95 11.64 11.91 30.77
CA GLY A 95 12.98 11.74 31.35
C GLY A 95 14.10 11.22 30.44
N VAL A 96 13.96 11.21 29.11
CA VAL A 96 15.06 10.73 28.25
C VAL A 96 16.14 11.79 28.03
N GLU A 97 17.37 11.45 28.40
CA GLU A 97 18.55 12.29 28.18
C GLU A 97 18.91 12.42 26.69
N ILE A 98 19.37 13.62 26.32
CA ILE A 98 19.91 13.92 24.99
C ILE A 98 21.10 12.97 24.75
N GLY A 99 21.00 12.09 23.75
CA GLY A 99 22.06 11.15 23.37
C GLY A 99 21.72 9.66 23.52
N SER A 100 20.56 9.30 24.07
CA SER A 100 20.17 7.88 24.24
C SER A 100 19.68 7.16 22.97
N TYR A 101 19.73 7.81 21.79
CA TYR A 101 19.09 7.32 20.56
C TYR A 101 20.07 6.90 19.44
N GLY A 102 21.35 6.86 19.78
CA GLY A 102 22.45 6.62 18.84
C GLY A 102 23.14 7.90 18.38
N CYS A 103 24.14 7.73 17.53
CA CYS A 103 24.97 8.81 16.99
C CYS A 103 24.82 8.90 15.48
N LEU A 104 24.64 10.11 14.94
CA LEU A 104 24.60 10.36 13.50
C LEU A 104 25.88 11.07 13.07
N GLU A 105 26.59 10.51 12.10
CA GLU A 105 27.77 11.12 11.48
C GLU A 105 27.37 11.83 10.18
N TYR A 106 27.68 13.13 10.11
CA TYR A 106 27.32 13.99 9.00
C TYR A 106 28.39 15.05 8.72
N SER A 107 28.30 15.67 7.55
CA SER A 107 29.17 16.78 7.12
C SER A 107 28.34 17.93 6.55
N LEU A 108 28.79 19.16 6.78
CA LEU A 108 28.20 20.38 6.24
C LEU A 108 29.29 21.17 5.51
N GLU A 109 29.05 21.47 4.24
CA GLU A 109 29.99 22.20 3.38
C GLU A 109 29.22 23.30 2.63
N TYR A 110 29.64 24.56 2.80
CA TYR A 110 29.00 25.69 2.11
C TYR A 110 29.90 26.23 0.99
N HIS A 111 29.38 26.28 -0.22
CA HIS A 111 30.05 26.86 -1.39
C HIS A 111 29.56 28.28 -1.66
N MET A 112 30.36 29.27 -1.26
CA MET A 112 30.06 30.71 -1.43
C MET A 112 29.77 31.09 -2.88
N ASN A 113 30.59 30.63 -3.83
CA ASN A 113 30.49 30.99 -5.25
C ASN A 113 29.20 30.49 -5.91
N LYS A 114 28.68 29.34 -5.44
CA LYS A 114 27.46 28.73 -5.98
C LYS A 114 26.22 29.05 -5.14
N GLN A 115 26.41 29.61 -3.94
CA GLN A 115 25.36 29.78 -2.94
C GLN A 115 24.64 28.46 -2.64
N GLU A 116 25.44 27.42 -2.37
CA GLU A 116 24.97 26.06 -2.15
C GLU A 116 25.46 25.51 -0.81
N LEU A 117 24.55 24.93 -0.03
CA LEU A 117 24.85 24.14 1.15
C LEU A 117 24.78 22.66 0.79
N LYS A 118 25.89 21.95 0.96
CA LYS A 118 25.99 20.50 0.80
C LYS A 118 25.95 19.84 2.17
N VAL A 119 24.99 18.94 2.34
CA VAL A 119 24.77 18.15 3.56
C VAL A 119 25.11 16.70 3.24
N GLY A 120 26.21 16.19 3.77
CA GLY A 120 26.60 14.78 3.65
C GLY A 120 26.15 13.96 4.85
N LEU A 121 25.49 12.83 4.60
CA LEU A 121 25.11 11.84 5.61
C LEU A 121 25.94 10.58 5.40
N THR A 122 26.83 10.29 6.35
CA THR A 122 27.77 9.17 6.26
C THR A 122 27.13 7.91 6.82
N GLN A 123 26.93 7.88 8.13
CA GLN A 123 26.46 6.70 8.85
C GLN A 123 25.77 7.09 10.16
N ALA A 124 25.09 6.14 10.78
CA ALA A 124 24.70 6.24 12.17
C ALA A 124 25.16 5.01 12.95
N MET A 125 25.36 5.18 14.25
CA MET A 125 25.82 4.15 15.18
C MET A 125 24.84 4.01 16.34
N ASP A 126 24.63 2.77 16.78
CA ASP A 126 23.83 2.43 17.97
C ASP A 126 22.44 3.08 18.01
N LEU A 127 21.75 3.10 16.86
CA LEU A 127 20.38 3.62 16.80
C LEU A 127 19.46 2.85 17.76
N ALA A 128 18.72 3.57 18.59
CA ALA A 128 17.85 2.93 19.57
C ALA A 128 16.63 2.27 18.91
N SER A 129 16.41 0.99 19.21
CA SER A 129 15.19 0.27 18.86
C SER A 129 14.15 0.38 19.97
N ARG A 130 12.86 0.30 19.62
CA ARG A 130 11.81 0.12 20.62
C ARG A 130 11.99 -1.22 21.34
N PRO A 131 11.61 -1.34 22.63
CA PRO A 131 11.64 -2.62 23.33
C PRO A 131 10.86 -3.70 22.57
N GLY A 132 11.51 -4.84 22.32
CA GLY A 132 10.91 -5.95 21.58
C GLY A 132 10.85 -5.75 20.05
N ALA A 133 11.29 -4.61 19.52
CA ALA A 133 11.55 -4.47 18.09
C ALA A 133 12.87 -5.18 17.73
N GLY A 134 12.91 -5.78 16.54
CA GLY A 134 14.13 -6.36 15.99
C GLY A 134 15.09 -5.29 15.46
N LEU A 135 15.90 -5.69 14.49
CA LEU A 135 16.75 -4.76 13.74
C LEU A 135 15.89 -3.75 12.98
N LEU A 136 16.39 -2.53 12.87
CA LEU A 136 15.68 -1.40 12.24
C LEU A 136 15.87 -1.39 10.72
N ASP A 137 15.01 -0.68 10.01
CA ASP A 137 15.19 -0.34 8.60
C ASP A 137 15.41 1.20 8.44
N PRO A 138 16.55 1.75 8.89
CA PRO A 138 16.73 3.18 9.04
C PRO A 138 16.93 3.97 7.74
N TYR A 139 16.38 5.18 7.71
CA TYR A 139 16.65 6.21 6.71
C TYR A 139 16.52 7.62 7.28
N VAL A 140 17.12 8.61 6.64
CA VAL A 140 17.11 10.00 7.09
C VAL A 140 16.31 10.87 6.12
N LYS A 141 15.46 11.75 6.65
CA LYS A 141 14.86 12.88 5.91
C LYS A 141 15.64 14.14 6.25
N VAL A 142 16.11 14.87 5.23
CA VAL A 142 16.85 16.11 5.40
C VAL A 142 16.16 17.29 4.74
N PHE A 143 16.06 18.41 5.44
CA PHE A 143 15.44 19.65 4.96
C PHE A 143 15.97 20.87 5.69
N LEU A 144 15.81 22.04 5.08
CA LEU A 144 16.14 23.31 5.72
C LEU A 144 14.89 23.96 6.30
N GLU A 145 15.05 24.56 7.47
CA GLU A 145 14.03 25.26 8.22
C GLU A 145 14.49 26.71 8.43
N MET A 146 13.83 27.67 7.77
CA MET A 146 14.18 29.08 7.92
C MET A 146 13.32 29.75 9.00
N THR A 147 13.97 30.34 10.00
CA THR A 147 13.32 31.12 11.04
C THR A 147 13.31 32.60 10.61
N PRO A 148 12.16 33.29 10.67
CA PRO A 148 12.09 34.74 10.50
C PRO A 148 13.06 35.47 11.44
N ASN A 149 13.80 36.46 10.93
CA ASN A 149 14.50 37.42 11.79
C ASN A 149 13.50 38.42 12.39
N GLU A 150 13.80 38.94 13.57
CA GLU A 150 13.00 39.99 14.25
C GLU A 150 12.88 41.28 13.40
N ASP A 151 13.82 41.52 12.48
CA ASP A 151 13.83 42.68 11.57
C ASP A 151 12.98 42.49 10.29
N ALA A 152 12.41 41.31 10.06
CA ALA A 152 11.54 41.07 8.92
C ALA A 152 10.13 41.58 9.25
N SER A 153 9.72 42.63 8.54
CA SER A 153 8.42 43.31 8.58
C SER A 153 7.27 42.48 9.15
N GLU A 154 6.49 43.10 10.03
CA GLU A 154 5.33 42.62 10.81
C GLU A 154 4.36 41.64 10.08
N GLU A 155 4.34 41.62 8.75
CA GLU A 155 3.62 40.64 7.92
C GLU A 155 4.18 39.20 8.03
N LEU A 156 5.41 39.01 8.56
CA LEU A 156 6.05 37.71 8.81
C LEU A 156 5.86 37.21 10.27
N LEU A 157 5.10 37.91 11.11
CA LEU A 157 4.73 37.48 12.47
C LEU A 157 3.77 36.28 12.52
N LEU A 158 3.27 35.82 11.37
CA LEU A 158 2.46 34.62 11.28
C LEU A 158 3.31 33.33 11.21
N GLY A 159 4.37 33.21 12.03
CA GLY A 159 5.07 31.96 12.34
C GLY A 159 5.38 31.05 11.15
N LYS A 160 5.65 31.62 9.96
CA LYS A 160 5.75 30.85 8.72
C LYS A 160 7.17 30.34 8.56
N THR A 161 7.49 29.32 9.32
CA THR A 161 8.64 28.46 9.08
C THR A 161 8.61 27.97 7.64
N THR A 162 9.49 28.48 6.79
CA THR A 162 9.57 28.04 5.40
C THR A 162 10.45 26.81 5.33
N VAL A 163 9.81 25.66 5.15
CA VAL A 163 10.50 24.38 4.98
C VAL A 163 10.84 24.18 3.51
N THR A 164 12.11 23.99 3.20
CA THR A 164 12.58 23.73 1.84
C THR A 164 12.25 22.31 1.38
N LYS A 165 12.58 21.99 0.12
CA LYS A 165 12.42 20.64 -0.45
C LYS A 165 13.08 19.60 0.46
N LYS A 166 12.31 18.60 0.86
CA LYS A 166 12.81 17.49 1.68
C LYS A 166 13.50 16.46 0.78
N PHE A 167 14.70 16.06 1.17
CA PHE A 167 15.39 14.92 0.59
C PHE A 167 15.31 13.72 1.54
N LYS A 168 15.56 12.53 1.01
CA LYS A 168 15.59 11.28 1.77
C LYS A 168 16.76 10.44 1.31
N THR A 169 17.39 9.75 2.25
CA THR A 169 18.36 8.71 1.93
C THR A 169 17.68 7.44 1.41
N SER A 170 18.48 6.53 0.89
CA SER A 170 18.14 5.12 0.79
C SER A 170 17.79 4.54 2.17
N VAL A 171 16.91 3.53 2.16
CA VAL A 171 16.58 2.74 3.35
C VAL A 171 17.60 1.62 3.48
N GLN A 172 18.32 1.60 4.60
CA GLN A 172 19.18 0.48 4.95
C GLN A 172 18.36 -0.52 5.74
N LYS A 173 18.44 -1.81 5.41
CA LYS A 173 17.56 -2.83 6.00
C LYS A 173 18.27 -3.57 7.13
N GLN A 174 17.51 -3.92 8.16
CA GLN A 174 17.91 -4.80 9.26
C GLN A 174 19.26 -4.38 9.87
N THR A 175 19.40 -3.12 10.27
CA THR A 175 20.61 -2.60 10.89
C THR A 175 20.34 -1.44 11.86
N ASN A 176 21.05 -1.43 12.99
CA ASN A 176 21.12 -0.29 13.91
C ASN A 176 22.34 0.61 13.63
N ASN A 177 23.20 0.19 12.69
CA ASN A 177 24.41 0.91 12.27
C ASN A 177 24.39 1.13 10.75
N PRO A 178 23.47 1.95 10.23
CA PRO A 178 23.35 2.18 8.79
C PRO A 178 24.50 3.02 8.23
N CYS A 179 24.87 2.73 6.99
CA CYS A 179 25.82 3.52 6.21
C CYS A 179 25.13 3.96 4.91
N TRP A 180 24.96 5.27 4.71
CA TRP A 180 24.31 5.84 3.53
C TRP A 180 25.34 6.39 2.54
N ASN A 181 26.34 7.14 3.03
CA ASN A 181 27.30 7.85 2.19
C ASN A 181 26.64 8.70 1.08
N GLU A 182 25.56 9.40 1.44
CA GLU A 182 24.77 10.21 0.53
C GLU A 182 24.96 11.70 0.81
N ALA A 183 24.91 12.54 -0.23
CA ALA A 183 25.00 13.97 -0.08
C ALA A 183 23.85 14.70 -0.78
N PHE A 184 23.33 15.74 -0.13
CA PHE A 184 22.21 16.55 -0.59
C PHE A 184 22.65 17.99 -0.75
N ILE A 185 22.32 18.60 -1.89
CA ILE A 185 22.68 19.99 -2.19
C ILE A 185 21.43 20.85 -2.12
N PHE A 186 21.51 21.91 -1.33
CA PHE A 186 20.49 22.93 -1.19
C PHE A 186 20.98 24.25 -1.77
N LYS A 187 20.16 24.89 -2.60
CA LYS A 187 20.40 26.28 -3.00
C LYS A 187 20.03 27.18 -1.82
N LEU A 188 21.02 27.82 -1.24
CA LEU A 188 20.89 28.63 -0.02
C LEU A 188 21.72 29.91 -0.15
N PRO A 189 21.09 31.07 -0.40
CA PRO A 189 21.78 32.36 -0.42
C PRO A 189 22.52 32.65 0.89
N TYR A 190 23.67 33.33 0.79
CA TYR A 190 24.48 33.64 1.97
C TYR A 190 23.71 34.48 3.01
N ASN A 191 22.87 35.40 2.57
CA ASN A 191 22.11 36.29 3.44
C ASN A 191 21.09 35.54 4.32
N THR A 192 20.64 34.36 3.89
CA THR A 192 19.68 33.54 4.64
C THR A 192 20.36 32.46 5.48
N LEU A 193 21.67 32.25 5.32
CA LEU A 193 22.43 31.18 5.99
C LEU A 193 22.30 31.25 7.52
N LYS A 194 22.41 32.45 8.10
CA LYS A 194 22.31 32.68 9.56
C LYS A 194 20.93 32.40 10.16
N CYS A 195 19.90 32.35 9.32
CA CYS A 195 18.51 32.21 9.73
C CYS A 195 17.96 30.84 9.37
N THR A 196 18.83 29.91 8.94
CA THR A 196 18.45 28.63 8.36
C THR A 196 19.07 27.50 9.16
N SER A 197 18.21 26.64 9.70
CA SER A 197 18.62 25.43 10.39
C SER A 197 18.52 24.22 9.45
N VAL A 198 19.51 23.32 9.50
CA VAL A 198 19.45 22.00 8.86
C VAL A 198 18.75 21.02 9.80
N ILE A 199 17.69 20.38 9.33
CA ILE A 199 16.95 19.39 10.07
C ILE A 199 17.16 18.01 9.46
N MET A 200 17.61 17.07 10.29
CA MET A 200 17.84 15.65 9.98
C MET A 200 16.92 14.80 10.86
N ASN A 201 15.90 14.19 10.27
CA ASN A 201 15.00 13.28 10.99
C ASN A 201 15.29 11.83 10.60
N ILE A 202 15.57 10.99 11.57
CA ILE A 202 15.89 9.57 11.39
C ILE A 202 14.61 8.76 11.63
N TYR A 203 14.31 7.84 10.71
CA TYR A 203 13.12 7.00 10.74
C TYR A 203 13.47 5.53 10.54
N ASP A 204 12.72 4.66 11.19
CA ASP A 204 12.63 3.22 10.91
C ASP A 204 11.49 2.97 9.91
N TYR A 205 11.82 2.44 8.74
CA TYR A 205 10.87 2.19 7.67
C TYR A 205 9.96 0.99 7.99
N ASP A 206 8.65 1.17 7.78
CA ASP A 206 7.66 0.10 7.91
C ASP A 206 6.91 -0.07 6.57
N SER A 207 6.90 -1.29 6.05
CA SER A 207 6.25 -1.65 4.78
C SER A 207 4.72 -1.68 4.86
N ILE A 208 4.17 -1.98 6.05
CA ILE A 208 2.74 -2.16 6.28
C ILE A 208 2.16 -0.91 6.96
N GLY A 209 2.89 -0.34 7.91
CA GLY A 209 2.44 0.73 8.79
C GLY A 209 2.96 2.13 8.48
N LEU A 210 3.10 2.91 9.55
CA LEU A 210 3.71 4.23 9.56
C LEU A 210 5.17 4.09 9.99
N ASP A 211 6.05 4.76 9.26
CA ASP A 211 7.47 4.86 9.58
C ASP A 211 7.64 5.45 10.99
N ASN A 212 8.43 4.79 11.83
CA ASN A 212 8.61 5.18 13.21
C ASN A 212 9.74 6.21 13.32
N ALA A 213 9.53 7.30 14.06
CA ALA A 213 10.60 8.24 14.33
C ALA A 213 11.58 7.62 15.34
N ILE A 214 12.88 7.68 15.04
CA ILE A 214 13.96 7.26 15.94
C ILE A 214 14.54 8.49 16.64
N GLY A 215 14.87 9.53 15.87
CA GLY A 215 15.53 10.71 16.39
C GLY A 215 15.47 11.90 15.43
N ARG A 216 15.83 13.07 15.96
CA ARG A 216 15.87 14.34 15.23
C ARG A 216 17.11 15.11 15.62
N LEU A 217 17.83 15.59 14.63
CA LEU A 217 18.97 16.48 14.78
C LEU A 217 18.67 17.80 14.09
N ARG A 218 18.91 18.89 14.80
CA ARG A 218 18.84 20.27 14.29
C ARG A 218 20.23 20.88 14.40
N VAL A 219 20.69 21.47 13.31
CA VAL A 219 21.95 22.23 13.25
C VAL A 219 21.60 23.64 12.82
N ASP A 220 21.98 24.63 13.62
CA ASP A 220 21.73 26.06 13.38
C ASP A 220 22.93 26.76 12.73
#